data_AF-A0A231QYR8-F1
#
_entry.id   AF-A0A231QYR8-F1
#
_cell.length_a   1.000
_cell.length_b   1.000
_cell.length_c   1.000
_cell.angle_alpha   90.00
_cell.angle_beta   90.00
_cell.angle_gamma   90.00
#
_symmetry.space_group_name_H-M   'P 1'
#
loop_
_entity.id
_entity.type
_entity.pdbx_description
1 polymer ?
#
loop_
_entity_poly.entity_id
_entity_poly.type
_entity_poly.pdbx_seq_one_letter_code
_entity_poly.pdbx_strand_id
1 'polypeptide(L)'
;MKEEKIHVLIKAWETYQNLSKGFGENAWKIRTMGIGFWSAIIAYGYQKNNEMMYYLSIIIVMLFFLLESGMRLLQQKYIEKSIEMEKSINDYLVDDEIQMPEDGISTNVLTPTIFDFFKLFKLKRWMFWFPYLILLISSFFLKNII
;
A
#
# COMPACT_ATOMS: atom_id res chain seq x y z
N MET A 1 -15.16 29.97 -17.35
CA MET A 1 -13.77 29.48 -17.36
C MET A 1 -13.25 29.10 -15.97
N LYS A 2 -13.43 29.92 -14.92
CA LYS A 2 -13.05 29.59 -13.53
C LYS A 2 -13.87 28.39 -13.01
N GLU A 3 -15.19 28.44 -13.12
CA GLU A 3 -16.12 27.37 -12.69
C GLU A 3 -15.86 26.00 -13.35
N GLU A 4 -15.63 25.98 -14.66
CA GLU A 4 -15.34 24.74 -15.41
C GLU A 4 -14.06 24.05 -14.92
N LYS A 5 -13.01 24.84 -14.65
CA LYS A 5 -11.74 24.36 -14.09
C LYS A 5 -11.92 23.70 -12.73
N ILE A 6 -12.80 24.23 -11.90
CA ILE A 6 -13.09 23.70 -10.55
C ILE A 6 -13.91 22.42 -10.63
N HIS A 7 -14.90 22.36 -11.52
CA HIS A 7 -15.64 21.11 -11.73
C HIS A 7 -14.72 19.96 -12.14
N VAL A 8 -13.74 20.23 -13.01
CA VAL A 8 -12.72 19.24 -13.38
C VAL A 8 -11.85 18.87 -12.18
N LEU A 9 -11.44 19.85 -11.37
CA LEU A 9 -10.62 19.65 -10.18
C LEU A 9 -11.33 18.81 -9.10
N ILE A 10 -12.61 19.08 -8.81
CA ILE A 10 -13.43 18.32 -7.87
C ILE A 10 -13.57 16.87 -8.34
N LYS A 11 -13.91 16.68 -9.63
CA LYS A 11 -14.05 15.33 -10.20
C LYS A 11 -12.73 14.55 -10.17
N ALA A 12 -11.62 15.23 -10.41
CA ALA A 12 -10.29 14.64 -10.29
C ALA A 12 -10.00 14.25 -8.85
N TRP A 13 -10.23 15.14 -7.89
CA TRP A 13 -10.06 14.88 -6.47
C TRP A 13 -10.86 13.65 -6.00
N GLU A 14 -12.14 13.56 -6.37
CA GLU A 14 -12.98 12.38 -6.10
C GLU A 14 -12.39 11.10 -6.70
N THR A 15 -11.90 11.18 -7.94
CA THR A 15 -11.24 10.04 -8.62
C THR A 15 -10.00 9.58 -7.86
N TYR A 16 -9.16 10.52 -7.44
CA TYR A 16 -7.95 10.26 -6.67
C TYR A 16 -8.24 9.63 -5.31
N GLN A 17 -9.27 10.10 -4.61
CA GLN A 17 -9.72 9.52 -3.34
C GLN A 17 -10.23 8.09 -3.53
N ASN A 18 -11.04 7.85 -4.55
CA ASN A 18 -11.55 6.51 -4.87
C ASN A 18 -10.43 5.54 -5.22
N LEU A 19 -9.43 5.98 -6.01
CA LEU A 19 -8.25 5.19 -6.31
C LEU A 19 -7.45 4.86 -5.03
N SER A 20 -7.16 5.87 -4.20
CA SER A 20 -6.48 5.68 -2.91
C SER A 20 -7.19 4.64 -2.02
N LYS A 21 -8.52 4.74 -1.90
CA LYS A 21 -9.33 3.77 -1.16
C LYS A 21 -9.20 2.37 -1.74
N GLY A 22 -9.29 2.23 -3.06
CA GLY A 22 -9.12 0.95 -3.76
C GLY A 22 -7.74 0.32 -3.52
N PHE A 23 -6.66 1.11 -3.52
CA PHE A 23 -5.33 0.62 -3.16
C PHE A 23 -5.24 0.16 -1.70
N GLY A 24 -5.90 0.87 -0.78
CA GLY A 24 -5.99 0.46 0.62
C GLY A 24 -6.72 -0.87 0.82
N GLU A 25 -7.85 -1.07 0.16
CA GLU A 25 -8.61 -2.32 0.18
C GLU A 25 -7.84 -3.48 -0.45
N ASN A 26 -7.17 -3.23 -1.57
CA ASN A 26 -6.34 -4.25 -2.22
C ASN A 26 -5.14 -4.65 -1.36
N ALA A 27 -4.49 -3.70 -0.69
CA ALA A 27 -3.42 -4.00 0.28
C ALA A 27 -3.92 -4.92 1.40
N TRP A 28 -5.13 -4.68 1.92
CA TRP A 28 -5.76 -5.54 2.93
C TRP A 28 -6.06 -6.95 2.40
N LYS A 29 -6.60 -7.07 1.18
CA LYS A 29 -6.85 -8.36 0.51
C LYS A 29 -5.55 -9.15 0.32
N ILE A 30 -4.48 -8.50 -0.16
CA ILE A 30 -3.15 -9.11 -0.31
C ILE A 30 -2.64 -9.65 1.01
N ARG A 31 -2.73 -8.86 2.09
CA ARG A 31 -2.32 -9.30 3.43
C ARG A 31 -3.07 -10.55 3.88
N THR A 32 -4.40 -10.53 3.77
CA THR A 32 -5.26 -11.62 4.23
C THR A 32 -4.96 -12.90 3.44
N MET A 33 -4.79 -12.79 2.12
CA MET A 33 -4.37 -13.90 1.27
C MET A 33 -2.99 -14.43 1.66
N GLY A 34 -2.03 -13.55 1.92
CA GLY A 34 -0.67 -13.94 2.34
C GLY A 34 -0.65 -14.74 3.63
N ILE A 35 -1.44 -14.32 4.63
CA ILE A 35 -1.61 -15.07 5.89
C ILE A 35 -2.26 -16.44 5.64
N GLY A 36 -3.25 -16.50 4.74
CA GLY A 36 -3.90 -17.76 4.35
C GLY A 36 -2.93 -18.73 3.69
N PHE A 37 -2.14 -18.28 2.72
CA PHE A 37 -1.12 -19.10 2.06
C PHE A 37 -0.03 -19.56 3.01
N TRP A 38 0.48 -18.66 3.87
CA TRP A 38 1.46 -19.03 4.88
C TRP A 38 0.92 -20.13 5.82
N SER A 39 -0.30 -19.98 6.32
CA SER A 39 -0.94 -20.97 7.19
C SER A 39 -1.06 -22.34 6.53
N ALA A 40 -1.48 -22.37 5.26
CA ALA A 40 -1.61 -23.61 4.49
C ALA A 40 -0.26 -24.32 4.30
N ILE A 41 0.80 -23.57 4.00
CA ILE A 41 2.15 -24.14 3.79
C ILE A 41 2.71 -24.69 5.10
N ILE A 42 2.55 -23.97 6.21
CA ILE A 42 3.00 -24.44 7.53
C ILE A 42 2.25 -25.72 7.93
N ALA A 43 0.92 -25.76 7.75
CA ALA A 43 0.13 -26.94 8.06
C ALA A 43 0.56 -28.16 7.23
N TYR A 44 0.81 -27.97 5.94
CA TYR A 44 1.29 -29.01 5.05
C TYR A 44 2.71 -29.50 5.42
N GLY A 45 3.62 -28.56 5.71
CA GLY A 45 4.98 -28.86 6.16
C GLY A 45 5.00 -29.71 7.43
N TYR A 46 4.16 -29.35 8.41
CA TYR A 46 3.99 -30.09 9.65
C TYR A 46 3.44 -31.51 9.39
N GLN A 47 2.37 -31.64 8.59
CA GLN A 47 1.76 -32.94 8.31
C GLN A 47 2.69 -33.91 7.58
N LYS A 48 3.58 -33.39 6.72
CA LYS A 48 4.49 -34.19 5.90
C LYS A 48 5.91 -34.30 6.46
N ASN A 49 6.17 -33.71 7.64
CA ASN A 49 7.49 -33.60 8.24
C ASN A 49 8.55 -33.11 7.23
N ASN A 50 8.19 -32.11 6.42
CA ASN A 50 9.01 -31.63 5.32
C ASN A 50 9.57 -30.24 5.62
N GLU A 51 10.84 -30.19 6.01
CA GLU A 51 11.55 -28.96 6.35
C GLU A 51 11.56 -27.91 5.22
N MET A 52 11.56 -28.36 3.95
CA MET A 52 11.56 -27.46 2.79
C MET A 52 10.34 -26.53 2.75
N MET A 53 9.22 -26.97 3.33
CA MET A 53 8.00 -26.17 3.36
C MET A 53 8.13 -24.95 4.27
N TYR A 54 8.95 -25.01 5.34
CA TYR A 54 9.21 -23.84 6.18
C TYR A 54 10.03 -22.79 5.44
N TYR A 55 11.04 -23.18 4.64
CA TYR A 55 11.76 -22.24 3.77
C TYR A 55 10.86 -21.64 2.69
N LEU A 56 9.98 -22.45 2.10
CA LEU A 56 8.98 -21.95 1.14
C LEU A 56 8.04 -20.93 1.78
N SER A 57 7.63 -21.14 3.03
CA SER A 57 6.78 -20.20 3.76
C SER A 57 7.43 -18.82 3.92
N ILE A 58 8.75 -18.76 4.14
CA ILE A 58 9.52 -17.52 4.24
C ILE A 58 9.49 -16.77 2.90
N ILE A 59 9.71 -17.48 1.79
CA ILE A 59 9.66 -16.91 0.43
C ILE A 59 8.27 -16.32 0.15
N ILE A 60 7.21 -17.05 0.47
CA ILE A 60 5.83 -16.59 0.29
C ILE A 60 5.55 -15.33 1.10
N VAL A 61 5.94 -15.31 2.38
CA VAL A 61 5.77 -14.13 3.25
C VAL A 61 6.50 -12.91 2.65
N MET A 62 7.71 -13.08 2.12
CA MET A 62 8.45 -12.00 1.45
C MET A 62 7.75 -11.50 0.18
N LEU A 63 7.21 -12.39 -0.65
CA LEU A 63 6.49 -12.01 -1.86
C LEU A 63 5.22 -11.20 -1.55
N PHE A 64 4.42 -11.66 -0.58
CA PHE A 64 3.23 -10.93 -0.15
C PHE A 64 3.57 -9.60 0.51
N PHE A 65 4.69 -9.52 1.22
CA PHE A 65 5.19 -8.25 1.78
C PHE A 65 5.53 -7.24 0.67
N LEU A 66 6.23 -7.68 -0.39
CA LEU A 66 6.56 -6.82 -1.53
C LEU A 66 5.31 -6.35 -2.28
N LEU A 67 4.35 -7.25 -2.50
CA LEU A 67 3.07 -6.90 -3.14
C LEU A 67 2.27 -5.90 -2.31
N GLU A 68 2.13 -6.11 -0.99
CA GLU A 68 1.43 -5.14 -0.14
C GLU A 68 2.18 -3.79 -0.14
N SER A 69 3.51 -3.81 -0.08
CA SER A 69 4.33 -2.60 -0.15
C SER A 69 4.03 -1.78 -1.41
N GLY A 70 3.99 -2.41 -2.57
CA GLY A 70 3.67 -1.74 -3.84
C GLY A 70 2.33 -1.01 -3.78
N MET A 71 1.28 -1.69 -3.29
CA MET A 71 -0.05 -1.09 -3.15
C MET A 71 -0.06 0.07 -2.15
N ARG A 72 0.66 -0.05 -1.03
CA ARG A 72 0.77 1.01 -0.01
C ARG A 72 1.54 2.24 -0.51
N LEU A 73 2.55 2.05 -1.36
CA LEU A 73 3.28 3.16 -1.98
C LEU A 73 2.41 3.91 -2.97
N LEU A 74 1.68 3.19 -3.83
CA LEU A 74 0.73 3.80 -4.75
C LEU A 74 -0.34 4.57 -3.98
N GLN A 75 -0.93 3.95 -2.94
CA GLN A 75 -1.90 4.59 -2.07
C GLN A 75 -1.39 5.95 -1.54
N GLN A 76 -0.14 6.02 -1.08
CA GLN A 76 0.43 7.27 -0.55
C GLN A 76 0.53 8.36 -1.61
N LYS A 77 0.99 8.03 -2.82
CA LYS A 77 1.08 9.01 -3.90
C LYS A 77 -0.28 9.54 -4.32
N TYR A 78 -1.31 8.68 -4.35
CA TYR A 78 -2.69 9.12 -4.60
C TYR A 78 -3.23 10.01 -3.48
N ILE A 79 -2.90 9.72 -2.21
CA ILE A 79 -3.27 10.58 -1.07
C ILE A 79 -2.59 11.95 -1.19
N GLU A 80 -1.28 11.99 -1.43
CA GLU A 80 -0.51 13.23 -1.58
C GLU A 80 -1.08 14.11 -2.70
N LYS A 81 -1.36 13.53 -3.87
CA LYS A 81 -2.01 14.25 -4.98
C LYS A 81 -3.44 14.70 -4.66
N SER A 82 -4.22 13.91 -3.90
CA SER A 82 -5.55 14.35 -3.46
C SER A 82 -5.49 15.54 -2.51
N ILE A 83 -4.49 15.62 -1.63
CA ILE A 83 -4.30 16.75 -0.72
C ILE A 83 -3.89 18.02 -1.49
N GLU A 84 -3.06 17.88 -2.54
CA GLU A 84 -2.69 18.99 -3.43
C GLU A 84 -3.93 19.58 -4.12
N MET A 85 -4.82 18.71 -4.63
CA MET A 85 -6.09 19.14 -5.22
C MET A 85 -7.04 19.76 -4.19
N GLU A 86 -7.11 19.21 -2.98
CA GLU A 86 -7.95 19.75 -1.90
C GLU A 86 -7.54 21.17 -1.51
N LYS A 87 -6.24 21.46 -1.41
CA LYS A 87 -5.73 22.81 -1.19
C LYS A 87 -6.18 23.76 -2.30
N SER A 88 -6.00 23.33 -3.55
CA SER A 88 -6.40 24.11 -4.73
C SER A 88 -7.91 24.41 -4.75
N ILE A 89 -8.75 23.48 -4.26
CA ILE A 89 -10.20 23.68 -4.10
C ILE A 89 -10.48 24.67 -2.96
N ASN A 90 -9.78 24.56 -1.83
CA ASN A 90 -9.96 25.46 -0.69
C ASN A 90 -9.56 26.90 -1.03
N ASP A 91 -8.45 27.08 -1.74
CA ASP A 91 -7.98 28.41 -2.19
C ASP A 91 -9.05 29.07 -3.07
N TYR A 92 -9.72 28.30 -3.92
CA TYR A 92 -10.88 28.79 -4.67
C TYR A 92 -12.04 29.24 -3.77
N LEU A 93 -12.39 28.45 -2.75
CA LEU A 93 -13.53 28.74 -1.86
C LEU A 93 -13.32 30.00 -1.00
N VAL A 94 -12.07 30.39 -0.76
CA VAL A 94 -11.69 31.60 -0.01
C VAL A 94 -11.49 32.81 -0.95
N ASP A 95 -11.88 32.68 -2.23
CA ASP A 95 -11.72 33.69 -3.29
C ASP A 95 -10.26 34.07 -3.59
N ASP A 96 -9.31 33.20 -3.24
CA ASP A 96 -7.89 33.35 -3.56
C ASP A 96 -7.60 32.94 -5.03
N GLU A 97 -6.38 33.21 -5.51
CA GLU A 97 -5.95 32.77 -6.83
C GLU A 97 -5.81 31.24 -6.87
N ILE A 98 -6.54 30.60 -7.80
CA ILE A 98 -6.48 29.14 -7.97
C ILE A 98 -5.10 28.75 -8.48
N GLN A 99 -4.31 28.14 -7.60
CA GLN A 99 -3.10 27.45 -8.00
C GLN A 99 -3.49 26.07 -8.51
N MET A 100 -3.34 25.85 -9.81
CA MET A 100 -3.46 24.50 -10.37
C MET A 100 -2.25 23.66 -9.96
N PRO A 101 -2.41 22.34 -9.74
CA PRO A 101 -1.28 21.44 -9.56
C PRO A 101 -0.24 21.63 -10.67
N GLU A 102 1.04 21.70 -10.32
CA GLU A 102 2.14 22.05 -11.26
C GLU A 102 2.22 21.07 -12.46
N ASP A 103 1.87 19.80 -12.24
CA ASP A 103 1.86 18.73 -13.26
C ASP A 103 0.54 18.63 -14.06
N GLY A 104 -0.44 19.49 -13.76
CA GLY A 104 -1.81 19.38 -14.27
C GLY A 104 -2.61 18.20 -13.69
N ILE A 105 -3.83 18.01 -14.19
CA ILE A 105 -4.73 16.93 -13.79
C ILE A 105 -4.48 15.72 -14.68
N SER A 106 -3.52 14.88 -14.31
CA SER A 106 -3.27 13.56 -14.91
C SER A 106 -3.41 12.48 -13.86
N THR A 107 -3.77 11.24 -14.20
CA THR A 107 -3.77 10.10 -13.27
C THR A 107 -2.38 9.46 -13.11
N ASN A 108 -1.37 9.99 -13.80
CA ASN A 108 0.01 9.53 -13.70
C ASN A 108 0.63 9.99 -12.38
N VAL A 109 0.57 9.12 -11.37
CA VAL A 109 1.44 9.23 -10.20
C VAL A 109 2.85 8.77 -10.57
N LEU A 110 3.86 9.52 -10.10
CA LEU A 110 5.28 9.16 -10.27
C LEU A 110 5.51 7.70 -9.84
N THR A 111 6.31 6.96 -10.59
CA THR A 111 6.65 5.57 -10.23
C THR A 111 7.28 5.52 -8.83
N PRO A 112 6.85 4.60 -7.95
CA PRO A 112 7.46 4.45 -6.63
C PRO A 112 8.96 4.15 -6.74
N THR A 113 9.77 4.84 -5.95
CA THR A 113 11.23 4.63 -5.91
C THR A 113 11.62 3.70 -4.75
N ILE A 114 12.84 3.16 -4.80
CA ILE A 114 13.40 2.35 -3.70
C ILE A 114 13.46 3.16 -2.39
N PHE A 115 13.70 4.47 -2.46
CA PHE A 115 13.66 5.34 -1.27
C PHE A 115 12.26 5.44 -0.67
N ASP A 116 11.21 5.43 -1.49
CA ASP A 116 9.83 5.42 -1.00
C ASP A 116 9.52 4.13 -0.25
N PHE A 117 10.09 3.00 -0.67
CA PHE A 117 9.96 1.72 0.03
C PHE A 117 10.51 1.79 1.47
N PHE A 118 11.66 2.43 1.69
CA PHE A 118 12.20 2.63 3.04
C PHE A 118 11.29 3.49 3.93
N LYS A 119 10.48 4.40 3.37
CA LYS A 119 9.49 5.17 4.14
C LYS A 119 8.40 4.26 4.74
N LEU A 120 8.19 3.05 4.24
CA LEU A 120 7.24 2.09 4.81
C LEU A 120 7.72 1.45 6.11
N PHE A 121 9.03 1.39 6.36
CA PHE A 121 9.62 0.81 7.58
C PHE A 121 9.67 1.76 8.78
N LYS A 122 9.12 2.97 8.65
CA LYS A 122 9.01 3.90 9.78
C LYS A 122 8.21 3.25 10.93
N LEU A 123 8.63 3.45 12.17
CA LEU A 123 7.95 2.94 13.37
C LEU A 123 6.46 3.31 13.42
N LYS A 124 6.10 4.51 12.95
CA LYS A 124 4.69 4.95 12.83
C LYS A 124 3.82 4.03 11.96
N ARG A 125 4.43 3.17 11.14
CA ARG A 125 3.78 2.21 10.24
C ARG A 125 3.98 0.76 10.69
N TRP A 126 4.17 0.52 11.98
CA TRP A 126 4.30 -0.84 12.53
C TRP A 126 3.15 -1.77 12.14
N MET A 127 1.91 -1.27 12.06
CA MET A 127 0.74 -2.05 11.61
C MET A 127 0.88 -2.61 10.19
N PHE A 128 1.82 -2.10 9.39
CA PHE A 128 2.17 -2.62 8.09
C PHE A 128 3.17 -3.77 8.17
N TRP A 129 4.35 -3.57 8.75
CA TRP A 129 5.45 -4.55 8.69
C TRP A 129 5.42 -5.59 9.83
N PHE A 130 4.83 -5.26 10.98
CA PHE A 130 4.83 -6.11 12.17
C PHE A 130 4.16 -7.48 11.97
N PRO A 131 3.01 -7.60 11.27
CA PRO A 131 2.42 -8.90 10.99
C PRO A 131 3.37 -9.83 10.22
N TYR A 132 4.07 -9.31 9.21
CA TYR A 132 5.03 -10.09 8.42
C TYR A 132 6.24 -10.54 9.26
N LEU A 133 6.70 -9.69 10.18
CA LEU A 133 7.77 -10.05 11.11
C LEU A 133 7.37 -11.23 12.00
N ILE A 134 6.13 -11.23 12.52
CA ILE A 134 5.59 -12.36 13.30
C ILE A 134 5.57 -13.64 12.45
N LEU A 135 5.10 -13.58 11.21
CA LEU A 135 5.04 -14.77 10.34
C LEU A 135 6.43 -15.33 10.05
N LEU A 136 7.41 -14.46 9.77
CA LEU A 136 8.81 -14.86 9.53
C LEU A 136 9.40 -15.54 10.77
N ILE A 137 9.28 -14.91 11.94
CA ILE A 137 9.78 -15.47 13.21
C ILE A 137 9.13 -16.83 13.48
N SER A 138 7.82 -16.95 13.28
CA SER A 138 7.09 -18.20 13.48
C SER A 138 7.59 -19.32 12.55
N SER A 139 7.84 -19.00 11.28
CA SER A 139 8.43 -19.96 10.34
C SER A 139 9.80 -20.45 10.78
N PHE A 140 10.67 -19.56 11.32
CA PHE A 140 11.98 -19.95 11.83
C PHE A 140 11.91 -20.79 13.10
N PHE A 141 11.03 -20.43 14.05
CA PHE A 141 10.87 -21.20 15.29
C PHE A 141 10.35 -22.61 15.03
N LEU A 142 9.33 -22.75 14.19
CA LEU A 142 8.75 -24.07 13.88
C LEU A 142 9.78 -25.00 13.21
N LYS A 143 10.64 -24.44 12.35
CA LYS A 143 11.74 -25.19 11.73
C LYS A 143 12.82 -25.67 12.72
N ASN A 144 12.93 -25.07 13.89
CA ASN A 144 13.92 -25.48 14.90
C ASN A 144 13.35 -26.45 15.95
N ILE A 145 12.02 -26.63 16.00
CA ILE A 145 11.33 -27.47 16.99
C ILE A 145 11.04 -28.87 16.44
N ILE A 146 10.88 -28.98 15.12
CA ILE A 146 10.55 -30.21 14.39
C ILE A 146 11.82 -30.76 13.76
#